data_AF-A0A3S4QQC9-F1
#
_entry.id   AF-A0A3S4QQC9-F1
#
_cell.length_a   1.000
_cell.length_b   1.000
_cell.length_c   1.000
_cell.angle_alpha   90.00
_cell.angle_beta   90.00
_cell.angle_gamma   90.00
#
_symmetry.space_group_name_H-M   'P 1'
#
loop_
_entity.id
_entity.type
_entity.pdbx_description
1 polymer ?
#
loop_
_entity_poly.entity_id
_entity_poly.type
_entity_poly.pdbx_seq_one_letter_code
_entity_poly.pdbx_strand_id
1 'polypeptide(L)'
;MSDISTLKEKNNLKTFHLILLTLITMGLYPLVWLYKTATVVEEVTRIKTLSHAGLVAYLVFCGLGGIFFAIPHLWFIATGYAVTVVAQLIAIAWCFRVRRALRAYTLTQHNFELRMNRLYSVLFGFCHINYCINDMARAKHKHDQKRQTPEGQVTAWIKKVLSRVK
;
A
#
# COMPACT_ATOMS: atom_id res chain seq x y z
N MET A 1 5.14 15.59 13.89
CA MET A 1 4.89 15.95 12.47
C MET A 1 4.81 14.66 11.67
N SER A 2 3.85 14.53 10.76
CA SER A 2 3.14 13.28 10.45
C SER A 2 3.94 12.15 9.78
N ASP A 3 4.01 10.98 10.43
CA ASP A 3 4.61 9.75 9.88
C ASP A 3 3.97 9.24 8.58
N ILE A 4 2.74 9.66 8.32
CA ILE A 4 1.99 9.35 7.09
C ILE A 4 2.54 10.10 5.87
N SER A 5 3.05 11.33 6.05
CA SER A 5 3.70 12.05 4.94
C SER A 5 5.03 11.40 4.57
N THR A 6 5.80 10.88 5.53
CA THR A 6 7.00 10.08 5.27
C THR A 6 6.68 8.75 4.58
N LEU A 7 5.57 8.08 4.91
CA LEU A 7 5.12 6.88 4.20
C LEU A 7 4.82 7.18 2.73
N LYS A 8 4.10 8.28 2.45
CA LYS A 8 3.83 8.74 1.08
C LYS A 8 5.10 9.19 0.36
N GLU A 9 5.97 9.93 1.02
CA GLU A 9 7.19 10.50 0.44
C GLU A 9 8.20 9.41 0.08
N LYS A 10 8.39 8.41 0.96
CA LYS A 10 9.18 7.21 0.67
C LYS A 10 8.54 6.27 -0.35
N ASN A 11 7.21 6.35 -0.52
CA ASN A 11 6.40 5.55 -1.45
C ASN A 11 5.81 6.38 -2.61
N ASN A 12 6.43 7.51 -2.97
CA ASN A 12 5.91 8.46 -3.99
C ASN A 12 6.10 7.95 -5.43
N LEU A 13 5.80 6.68 -5.65
CA LEU A 13 5.72 6.07 -6.95
C LEU A 13 4.26 6.09 -7.36
N LYS A 14 3.96 6.84 -8.42
CA LYS A 14 2.67 6.70 -9.12
C LYS A 14 2.47 5.21 -9.41
N THR A 15 1.27 4.67 -9.16
CA THR A 15 0.95 3.26 -9.42
C THR A 15 1.33 2.83 -10.85
N PHE A 16 1.27 3.76 -11.80
CA PHE A 16 1.76 3.56 -13.17
C PHE A 16 3.27 3.28 -13.26
N HIS A 17 4.09 4.00 -12.48
CA HIS A 17 5.53 3.78 -12.44
C HIS A 17 5.88 2.41 -11.84
N LEU A 18 5.11 1.95 -10.85
CA LEU A 18 5.26 0.60 -10.30
C LEU A 18 4.95 -0.47 -11.36
N ILE A 19 3.89 -0.30 -12.17
CA ILE A 19 3.57 -1.20 -13.28
C ILE A 19 4.68 -1.17 -14.34
N LEU A 20 5.12 0.02 -14.75
CA LEU A 20 6.18 0.18 -15.74
C LEU A 20 7.48 -0.49 -15.27
N LEU A 21 7.87 -0.26 -14.02
CA LEU A 21 9.10 -0.81 -13.47
C LEU A 21 8.98 -2.32 -13.25
N THR A 22 7.79 -2.83 -12.95
CA THR A 22 7.49 -4.28 -12.94
C THR A 22 7.71 -4.89 -14.31
N LEU A 23 7.26 -4.24 -15.39
CA LEU A 23 7.48 -4.72 -16.76
C LEU A 23 8.97 -4.68 -17.15
N ILE A 24 9.66 -3.56 -16.87
CA ILE A 24 11.09 -3.38 -17.21
C ILE A 24 11.98 -4.37 -16.44
N THR A 25 11.67 -4.62 -15.17
CA THR A 25 12.46 -5.53 -14.31
C THR A 25 11.94 -6.96 -14.33
N MET A 26 11.00 -7.30 -15.22
CA MET A 26 10.34 -8.61 -15.28
C MET A 26 9.85 -9.13 -13.91
N GLY A 27 9.26 -8.24 -13.09
CA GLY A 27 8.69 -8.64 -11.80
C GLY A 27 9.65 -8.59 -10.60
N LEU A 28 10.93 -8.25 -10.80
CA LEU A 28 11.88 -8.13 -9.69
C LEU A 28 11.59 -6.93 -8.78
N TYR A 29 11.21 -5.79 -9.37
CA TYR A 29 10.93 -4.57 -8.62
C TYR A 29 9.82 -4.69 -7.56
N PRO A 30 8.66 -5.33 -7.84
CA PRO A 30 7.64 -5.63 -6.83
C PRO A 30 8.17 -6.30 -5.57
N LEU A 31 9.19 -7.16 -5.66
CA LEU A 31 9.76 -7.85 -4.50
C LEU A 31 10.46 -6.87 -3.55
N VAL A 32 11.29 -5.99 -4.12
CA VAL A 32 12.01 -4.95 -3.36
C VAL A 32 11.02 -3.96 -2.77
N TRP A 33 10.02 -3.56 -3.57
CA TRP A 33 8.96 -2.66 -3.13
C TRP A 33 8.12 -3.25 -2.00
N LEU A 34 7.77 -4.54 -2.07
CA LEU A 34 7.06 -5.27 -1.01
C LEU A 34 7.84 -5.20 0.30
N TYR A 35 9.12 -5.55 0.28
CA TYR A 35 9.96 -5.54 1.48
C TYR A 35 10.04 -4.15 2.10
N LYS A 36 10.35 -3.13 1.29
CA LYS A 36 10.43 -1.74 1.75
C LYS A 36 9.10 -1.23 2.29
N THR A 37 7.99 -1.59 1.68
CA THR A 37 6.66 -1.15 2.11
C THR A 37 6.23 -1.86 3.39
N ALA A 38 6.51 -3.17 3.50
CA ALA A 38 6.23 -3.95 4.71
C ALA A 38 6.95 -3.40 5.93
N THR A 39 8.24 -3.05 5.79
CA THR A 39 9.04 -2.51 6.91
C THR A 39 8.53 -1.14 7.35
N VAL A 40 8.23 -0.23 6.43
CA VAL A 40 7.70 1.09 6.81
C VAL A 40 6.29 0.97 7.39
N VAL A 41 5.44 0.08 6.89
CA VAL A 41 4.12 -0.18 7.50
C VAL A 41 4.26 -0.75 8.91
N GLU A 42 5.18 -1.70 9.13
CA GLU A 42 5.45 -2.26 10.45
C GLU A 42 6.00 -1.20 11.42
N GLU A 43 6.88 -0.31 10.96
CA GLU A 43 7.40 0.81 11.74
C GLU A 43 6.29 1.78 12.17
N VAL A 44 5.42 2.19 11.24
CA VAL A 44 4.35 3.16 11.50
C VAL A 44 3.20 2.57 12.30
N THR A 45 2.76 1.36 11.94
CA THR A 45 1.59 0.73 12.59
C THR A 45 1.94 -0.03 13.86
N ARG A 46 3.24 -0.30 14.10
CA ARG A 46 3.75 -1.23 15.13
C ARG A 46 3.15 -2.65 15.04
N ILE A 47 2.52 -2.99 13.90
CA ILE A 47 1.92 -4.30 13.64
C ILE A 47 2.80 -5.05 12.64
N LYS A 48 3.23 -6.25 13.02
CA LYS A 48 4.03 -7.11 12.15
C LYS A 48 3.17 -7.64 10.99
N THR A 49 3.37 -7.07 9.81
CA THR A 49 2.57 -7.41 8.60
C THR A 49 3.22 -8.51 7.77
N LEU A 50 4.56 -8.57 7.74
CA LEU A 50 5.34 -9.54 6.98
C LEU A 50 6.19 -10.39 7.93
N SER A 51 5.96 -11.70 7.92
CA SER A 51 6.84 -12.63 8.63
C SER A 51 8.09 -12.89 7.80
N HIS A 52 9.26 -12.97 8.43
CA HIS A 52 10.52 -13.31 7.76
C HIS A 52 10.39 -14.63 6.98
N ALA A 53 9.76 -15.65 7.58
CA ALA A 53 9.50 -16.93 6.92
C ALA A 53 8.56 -16.79 5.71
N GLY A 54 7.58 -15.90 5.78
CA GLY A 54 6.66 -15.64 4.66
C GLY A 54 7.34 -14.95 3.47
N LEU A 55 8.25 -14.02 3.75
CA LEU A 55 9.08 -13.38 2.72
C LEU A 55 10.00 -14.41 2.05
N VAL A 56 10.71 -15.21 2.85
CA VAL A 56 11.62 -16.25 2.32
C VAL A 56 10.85 -17.26 1.47
N ALA A 57 9.70 -17.75 1.97
CA ALA A 57 8.85 -18.66 1.20
C ALA A 57 8.41 -18.04 -0.13
N TYR A 58 7.98 -16.78 -0.12
CA TYR A 58 7.60 -16.06 -1.34
C TYR A 58 8.75 -15.95 -2.35
N LEU A 59 9.96 -15.58 -1.91
CA LEU A 59 11.14 -15.53 -2.76
C LEU A 59 11.52 -16.90 -3.34
N VAL A 60 11.46 -17.95 -2.52
CA VAL A 60 11.76 -19.32 -2.94
C VAL A 60 10.79 -19.77 -4.04
N PHE A 61 9.48 -19.55 -3.86
CA PHE A 61 8.49 -19.92 -4.86
C PHE A 61 8.59 -19.07 -6.14
N CYS A 62 8.91 -17.78 -6.03
CA CYS A 62 9.20 -16.96 -7.21
C CYS A 62 10.42 -17.46 -7.99
N GLY A 63 11.52 -17.80 -7.30
CA GLY A 63 12.73 -18.32 -7.92
C GLY A 63 12.52 -19.69 -8.56
N LEU A 64 11.88 -20.62 -7.84
CA LEU A 64 11.56 -21.96 -8.35
C LEU A 64 10.64 -21.90 -9.57
N GLY A 65 9.62 -21.03 -9.56
CA GLY A 65 8.76 -20.81 -10.71
C GLY A 65 9.54 -20.40 -11.95
N GLY A 66 10.48 -19.45 -11.81
CA GLY A 66 11.35 -19.02 -12.90
C GLY A 66 12.24 -20.13 -13.46
N ILE A 67 12.84 -20.95 -12.58
CA ILE A 67 13.68 -22.09 -13.00
C ILE A 67 12.84 -23.12 -13.77
N PHE A 68 11.62 -23.42 -13.31
CA PHE A 68 10.75 -24.37 -13.99
C PHE A 68 10.30 -23.92 -15.38
N PHE A 69 10.14 -22.60 -15.61
CA PHE A 69 9.86 -22.07 -16.94
C PHE A 69 11.05 -22.10 -17.90
N ALA A 70 12.29 -22.18 -17.40
CA ALA A 70 13.48 -22.25 -18.24
C ALA A 70 13.64 -23.62 -18.93
N ILE A 71 12.94 -24.65 -18.46
CA ILE A 71 13.00 -26.01 -19.02
C ILE A 71 11.83 -26.20 -19.99
N PRO A 72 12.07 -26.37 -21.32
CA PRO A 72 11.02 -26.42 -22.33
C PRO A 72 10.33 -27.81 -22.37
N HIS A 73 9.69 -28.18 -21.27
CA HIS A 73 8.97 -29.44 -21.12
C HIS A 73 7.66 -29.23 -20.39
N LEU A 74 6.57 -29.80 -20.92
CA LEU A 74 5.20 -29.49 -20.52
C LEU A 74 4.94 -29.67 -19.02
N TRP A 75 5.45 -30.76 -18.43
CA TRP A 75 5.28 -31.03 -17.00
C TRP A 75 5.96 -29.99 -16.12
N PHE A 76 7.16 -29.54 -16.50
CA PHE A 76 7.88 -28.49 -15.77
C PHE A 76 7.18 -27.14 -15.91
N ILE A 77 6.65 -26.82 -17.09
CA ILE A 77 5.84 -25.62 -17.31
C ILE A 77 4.59 -25.64 -16.41
N ALA A 78 3.86 -26.76 -16.36
CA ALA A 78 2.68 -26.91 -15.51
C ALA A 78 3.02 -26.75 -14.02
N THR A 79 4.13 -27.34 -13.56
CA THR A 79 4.63 -27.16 -12.19
C THR A 79 5.04 -25.71 -11.93
N GLY A 80 5.67 -25.03 -12.89
CA GLY A 80 6.01 -23.60 -12.83
C GLY A 80 4.77 -22.73 -12.60
N TYR A 81 3.68 -23.01 -13.32
CA TYR A 81 2.40 -22.34 -13.08
C TYR A 81 1.83 -22.66 -11.68
N ALA A 82 1.84 -23.91 -11.24
CA ALA A 82 1.35 -24.27 -9.91
C ALA A 82 2.13 -23.54 -8.79
N VAL A 83 3.45 -23.48 -8.92
CA VAL A 83 4.33 -22.78 -7.96
C VAL A 83 4.10 -21.27 -7.95
N THR A 84 3.91 -20.65 -9.13
CA THR A 84 3.61 -19.21 -9.19
C THR A 84 2.23 -18.87 -8.62
N VAL A 85 1.24 -19.76 -8.76
CA VAL A 85 -0.06 -19.63 -8.08
C VAL A 85 0.11 -19.65 -6.55
N VAL A 86 0.93 -20.54 -6.01
CA VAL A 86 1.24 -20.55 -4.57
C VAL A 86 1.89 -19.25 -4.12
N ALA A 87 2.88 -18.75 -4.87
CA ALA A 87 3.51 -17.45 -4.60
C ALA A 87 2.47 -16.31 -4.61
N GLN A 88 1.53 -16.34 -5.55
CA GLN A 88 0.45 -15.37 -5.65
C GLN A 88 -0.51 -15.42 -4.45
N LEU A 89 -0.83 -16.61 -3.94
CA LEU A 89 -1.64 -16.77 -2.72
C LEU A 89 -0.95 -16.17 -1.49
N ILE A 90 0.36 -16.36 -1.36
CA ILE A 90 1.16 -15.74 -0.29
C ILE A 90 1.11 -14.22 -0.40
N ALA A 91 1.31 -13.67 -1.60
CA ALA A 91 1.22 -12.23 -1.85
C ALA A 91 -0.18 -11.67 -1.50
N ILE A 92 -1.25 -12.37 -1.89
CA ILE A 92 -2.63 -11.99 -1.56
C ILE A 92 -2.86 -12.02 -0.04
N ALA A 93 -2.41 -13.07 0.65
CA ALA A 93 -2.53 -13.18 2.11
C ALA A 93 -1.81 -12.01 2.82
N TRP A 94 -0.62 -11.64 2.33
CA TRP A 94 0.10 -10.46 2.82
C TRP A 94 -0.69 -9.17 2.56
N CYS A 95 -1.29 -9.00 1.38
CA CYS A 95 -2.14 -7.84 1.07
C CYS A 95 -3.27 -7.66 2.08
N PHE A 96 -3.93 -8.76 2.47
CA PHE A 96 -4.98 -8.72 3.50
C PHE A 96 -4.45 -8.32 4.88
N ARG A 97 -3.24 -8.74 5.25
CA ARG A 97 -2.60 -8.36 6.53
C ARG A 97 -2.26 -6.87 6.56
N VAL A 98 -1.62 -6.35 5.51
CA VAL A 98 -1.30 -4.92 5.39
C VAL A 98 -2.56 -4.07 5.46
N ARG A 99 -3.62 -4.49 4.75
CA ARG A 99 -4.91 -3.81 4.81
C ARG A 99 -5.50 -3.77 6.22
N ARG A 100 -5.44 -4.89 6.97
CA ARG A 100 -5.89 -4.94 8.36
C ARG A 100 -5.10 -3.99 9.25
N ALA A 101 -3.77 -3.99 9.12
CA ALA A 101 -2.90 -3.08 9.89
C ALA A 101 -3.20 -1.61 9.60
N LEU A 102 -3.36 -1.25 8.32
CA LEU A 102 -3.70 0.11 7.91
C LEU A 102 -5.08 0.53 8.40
N ARG A 103 -6.10 -0.34 8.31
CA ARG A 103 -7.44 -0.02 8.84
C ARG A 103 -7.44 0.18 10.36
N ALA A 104 -6.71 -0.67 11.09
CA ALA A 104 -6.57 -0.52 12.54
C ALA A 104 -5.94 0.83 12.89
N TYR A 105 -4.84 1.17 12.23
CA TYR A 105 -4.12 2.43 12.42
C TYR A 105 -4.97 3.68 12.09
N THR A 106 -5.70 3.67 10.97
CA THR A 106 -6.55 4.83 10.60
C THR A 106 -7.73 5.00 11.54
N LEU A 107 -8.28 3.91 12.08
CA LEU A 107 -9.39 3.96 13.02
C LEU A 107 -8.93 4.50 14.38
N THR A 108 -7.80 4.02 14.90
CA THR A 108 -7.28 4.43 16.21
C THR A 108 -6.76 5.86 16.23
N GLN A 109 -6.11 6.31 15.15
CA GLN A 109 -5.38 7.59 15.16
C GLN A 109 -6.12 8.73 14.46
N HIS A 110 -7.00 8.42 13.52
CA HIS A 110 -7.68 9.43 12.68
C HIS A 110 -9.21 9.29 12.65
N ASN A 111 -9.80 8.32 13.37
CA ASN A 111 -11.26 8.08 13.41
C ASN A 111 -11.93 8.07 12.02
N PHE A 112 -11.20 7.60 11.00
CA PHE A 112 -11.71 7.53 9.64
C PHE A 112 -11.78 6.08 9.16
N GLU A 113 -12.94 5.69 8.63
CA GLU A 113 -13.14 4.38 8.03
C GLU A 113 -12.59 4.34 6.61
N LEU A 114 -11.47 3.65 6.43
CA LEU A 114 -10.91 3.39 5.12
C LEU A 114 -11.74 2.32 4.39
N ARG A 115 -12.60 2.74 3.45
CA ARG A 115 -13.45 1.85 2.63
C ARG A 115 -12.64 1.20 1.51
N MET A 116 -11.81 0.21 1.85
CA MET A 116 -11.06 -0.56 0.85
C MET A 116 -11.95 -1.65 0.21
N ASN A 117 -11.93 -1.82 -1.12
CA ASN A 117 -12.65 -2.92 -1.75
C ASN A 117 -11.82 -4.22 -1.72
N ARG A 118 -12.41 -5.37 -1.38
CA ARG A 118 -11.71 -6.67 -1.26
C ARG A 118 -11.31 -7.26 -2.62
N LEU A 119 -12.16 -7.08 -3.63
CA LEU A 119 -11.96 -7.59 -4.98
C LEU A 119 -10.68 -7.03 -5.63
N TYR A 120 -10.40 -5.74 -5.46
CA TYR A 120 -9.21 -5.13 -6.05
C TYR A 120 -7.89 -5.58 -5.38
N SER A 121 -7.93 -6.02 -4.12
CA SER A 121 -6.74 -6.59 -3.47
C SER A 121 -6.36 -7.96 -4.04
N VAL A 122 -7.33 -8.70 -4.57
CA VAL A 122 -7.12 -10.00 -5.22
C VAL A 122 -6.69 -9.83 -6.67
N LEU A 123 -7.33 -8.90 -7.40
CA LEU A 123 -7.07 -8.67 -8.83
C LEU A 123 -5.79 -7.85 -9.10
N PHE A 124 -5.44 -6.90 -8.22
CA PHE A 124 -4.35 -5.95 -8.45
C PHE A 124 -3.29 -5.94 -7.33
N GLY A 125 -3.36 -6.85 -6.35
CA GLY A 125 -2.35 -7.10 -5.31
C GLY A 125 -1.51 -5.88 -4.88
N PHE A 126 -0.30 -5.79 -5.44
CA PHE A 126 0.68 -4.72 -5.20
C PHE A 126 0.21 -3.33 -5.63
N CYS A 127 -0.37 -3.20 -6.83
CA CYS A 127 -0.89 -1.93 -7.33
C CYS A 127 -2.03 -1.39 -6.48
N HIS A 128 -2.87 -2.29 -5.94
CA HIS A 128 -3.94 -1.91 -5.05
C HIS A 128 -3.42 -1.41 -3.71
N ILE A 129 -2.44 -2.09 -3.09
CA ILE A 129 -1.81 -1.57 -1.86
C ILE A 129 -1.19 -0.20 -2.10
N ASN A 130 -0.47 -0.02 -3.19
CA ASN A 130 0.14 1.27 -3.52
C ASN A 130 -0.91 2.38 -3.68
N TYR A 131 -2.03 2.06 -4.35
CA TYR A 131 -3.18 2.96 -4.44
C TYR A 131 -3.75 3.28 -3.06
N CYS A 132 -3.94 2.28 -2.19
CA CYS A 132 -4.46 2.47 -0.85
C CYS A 132 -3.58 3.41 -0.01
N ILE A 133 -2.26 3.22 -0.04
CA ILE A 133 -1.31 4.10 0.67
C ILE A 133 -1.42 5.54 0.15
N ASN A 134 -1.52 5.70 -1.17
CA ASN A 134 -1.67 7.03 -1.79
C ASN A 134 -3.01 7.70 -1.46
N ASP A 135 -4.10 6.92 -1.41
CA ASP A 135 -5.43 7.43 -1.10
C ASP A 135 -5.55 7.83 0.39
N MET A 136 -4.96 7.06 1.30
CA MET A 136 -4.87 7.40 2.73
C MET A 136 -4.21 8.76 2.95
N ALA A 137 -3.10 9.02 2.28
CA ALA A 137 -2.40 10.29 2.42
C ALA A 137 -3.19 11.47 1.82
N ARG A 138 -3.94 11.23 0.74
CA ARG A 138 -4.86 12.23 0.15
C ARG A 138 -6.05 12.51 1.06
N ALA A 139 -6.64 11.47 1.65
CA ALA A 139 -7.75 11.58 2.60
C ALA A 139 -7.34 12.39 3.85
N LYS A 140 -6.13 12.15 4.39
CA LYS A 140 -5.56 12.93 5.48
C LYS A 140 -5.42 14.41 5.11
N HIS A 141 -4.81 14.73 3.96
CA HIS A 141 -4.66 16.12 3.53
C HIS A 141 -6.01 16.83 3.37
N LYS A 142 -7.02 16.13 2.85
CA LYS A 142 -8.38 16.68 2.73
C LYS A 142 -9.04 16.89 4.09
N HIS A 143 -8.79 16.01 5.05
CA HIS A 143 -9.28 16.14 6.43
C HIS A 143 -8.60 17.30 7.16
N ASP A 144 -7.27 17.42 7.06
CA ASP A 144 -6.49 18.52 7.65
C ASP A 144 -6.90 19.87 7.04
N GLN A 145 -7.08 19.94 5.71
CA GLN A 145 -7.57 21.13 5.02
C GLN A 145 -8.99 21.50 5.48
N LYS A 146 -9.91 20.53 5.55
CA LYS A 146 -11.27 20.76 6.08
C LYS A 146 -11.29 21.19 7.55
N ARG A 147 -10.24 20.91 8.34
CA ARG A 147 -10.12 21.35 9.73
C ARG A 147 -9.58 22.78 9.84
N GLN A 148 -8.73 23.21 8.90
CA GLN A 148 -8.20 24.56 8.82
C GLN A 148 -9.17 25.57 8.17
N THR A 149 -9.97 25.16 7.20
CA THR A 149 -10.98 26.01 6.55
C THR A 149 -12.02 26.63 7.52
N PRO A 150 -12.62 25.90 8.51
CA PRO A 150 -13.59 26.47 9.42
C PRO A 150 -12.98 27.53 10.34
N GLU A 151 -11.75 27.35 10.84
CA GLU A 151 -11.10 28.38 11.68
C GLU A 151 -10.77 29.64 10.87
N GLY A 152 -10.26 29.48 9.64
CA GLY A 152 -9.96 30.61 8.74
C GLY A 152 -11.22 31.37 8.28
N GLN A 153 -12.31 30.66 7.98
CA GLN A 153 -13.57 31.29 7.59
C GLN A 153 -14.28 31.97 8.77
N VAL A 154 -14.26 31.37 9.96
CA VAL A 154 -14.86 31.96 11.17
C VAL A 154 -14.08 33.20 11.59
N THR A 155 -12.74 33.16 11.60
CA THR A 155 -11.92 34.34 11.92
C THR A 155 -12.07 35.46 10.89
N ALA A 156 -12.18 35.14 9.59
CA ALA A 156 -12.45 36.12 8.55
C ALA A 156 -13.85 36.74 8.68
N TRP A 157 -14.87 35.93 9.01
CA TRP A 157 -16.23 36.42 9.25
C TRP A 157 -16.30 37.31 10.50
N ILE A 158 -15.67 36.91 11.62
CA ILE A 158 -15.59 37.71 12.85
C ILE A 158 -14.94 39.06 12.58
N LYS A 159 -13.80 39.09 11.86
CA LYS A 159 -13.15 40.36 11.46
C LYS A 159 -14.07 41.24 10.63
N LYS A 160 -14.80 40.66 9.68
CA LYS A 160 -15.74 41.38 8.81
C LYS A 160 -16.97 41.91 9.55
N VAL A 161 -17.44 41.22 10.58
CA VAL A 161 -18.54 41.68 11.44
C VAL A 161 -18.05 42.81 12.36
N LEU A 162 -16.91 42.64 13.03
CA LEU A 162 -16.32 43.67 13.89
C LEU A 162 -16.01 44.97 13.13
N SER A 163 -15.60 44.90 11.87
CA SER A 163 -15.36 46.08 11.03
C SER A 163 -16.62 46.81 10.57
N ARG A 164 -17.82 46.25 10.78
CA ARG A 164 -19.11 46.89 10.45
C ARG A 164 -19.81 47.51 11.65
N VAL A 165 -19.32 47.22 12.87
CA VAL A 165 -19.89 47.70 14.14
C VAL A 165 -19.12 48.92 14.68
N LYS A 166 -17.97 49.24 14.07
CA LYS A 166 -17.29 50.54 14.21
C LYS A 166 -17.69 51.47 13.08
#